data_AF-A0A8C2QCM1-F1
#
_entry.id   AF-A0A8C2QCM1-F1
#
_cell.length_a   1.000
_cell.length_b   1.000
_cell.length_c   1.000
_cell.angle_alpha   90.00
_cell.angle_beta   90.00
_cell.angle_gamma   90.00
#
_symmetry.space_group_name_H-M   'P 1'
#
loop_
_entity.id
_entity.type
_entity.pdbx_description
1 polymer ?
#
loop_
_entity_poly.entity_id
_entity_poly.type
_entity_poly.pdbx_seq_one_letter_code
_entity_poly.pdbx_strand_id
1 'polypeptide(L)'
;MRNRCLCQICTCGRHRCPHGTTRVYEHSGIYCPTTEYSENYPKYGDVLPPQSLKPKQEFQGHRDKMEGVTTFKSDYRPYEVVKQTRHIPEEYKPKQGKIDLGTTYKQDFNPFEVQPVVKVRPVERQQVKKGKLDTVPTYKGNLL
;
A
#
# COMPACT_ATOMS: atom_id res chain seq x y z
N MET A 1 74.25 -117.07 46.39
CA MET A 1 72.82 -116.75 46.57
C MET A 1 72.69 -115.24 46.59
N ARG A 2 71.77 -114.63 45.82
CA ARG A 2 71.61 -113.16 45.77
C ARG A 2 70.57 -112.74 46.81
N ASN A 3 70.97 -111.93 47.79
CA ASN A 3 70.09 -111.42 48.83
C ASN A 3 69.13 -110.38 48.20
N ARG A 4 67.83 -110.69 48.11
CA ARG A 4 66.80 -109.74 47.66
C ARG A 4 66.39 -108.83 48.82
N CYS A 5 66.25 -107.53 48.57
CA CYS A 5 65.77 -106.57 49.57
C CYS A 5 64.27 -106.74 49.82
N LEU A 6 63.83 -106.49 51.06
CA LEU A 6 62.42 -106.57 51.48
C LEU A 6 61.48 -105.64 50.69
N CYS A 7 62.02 -104.57 50.08
CA CYS A 7 61.27 -103.67 49.20
C CYS A 7 60.69 -104.36 47.96
N GLN A 8 61.31 -105.46 47.49
CA GLN A 8 60.86 -106.18 46.30
C GLN A 8 59.71 -107.16 46.61
N ILE A 9 59.36 -107.33 47.88
CA ILE A 9 58.40 -108.35 48.34
C ILE A 9 57.30 -107.71 49.19
N CYS A 10 57.55 -106.61 49.91
CA CYS A 10 56.55 -105.93 50.75
C CYS A 10 56.09 -104.59 50.16
N THR A 11 54.79 -104.47 49.92
CA THR A 11 54.09 -103.21 49.55
C THR A 11 53.67 -102.39 50.77
N CYS A 12 53.99 -102.86 51.99
CA CYS A 12 53.57 -102.28 53.26
C CYS A 12 54.15 -100.90 53.59
N GLY A 13 55.15 -100.41 52.82
CA GLY A 13 55.69 -99.04 52.92
C GLY A 13 56.35 -98.62 54.24
N ARG A 14 56.44 -99.50 55.25
CA ARG A 14 56.93 -99.19 56.61
C ARG A 14 58.30 -99.80 56.94
N HIS A 15 59.12 -100.10 55.95
CA HIS A 15 60.50 -100.54 56.17
C HIS A 15 61.48 -99.44 55.74
N ARG A 16 62.52 -99.25 56.54
CA ARG A 16 63.62 -98.34 56.19
C ARG A 16 64.62 -99.12 55.34
N CYS A 17 64.71 -98.79 54.05
CA CYS A 17 65.71 -99.37 53.16
C CYS A 17 66.94 -98.47 53.09
N PRO A 18 68.15 -98.98 53.31
CA PRO A 18 69.38 -98.21 53.12
C PRO A 18 69.73 -97.94 51.64
N HIS A 19 69.00 -98.53 50.68
CA HIS A 19 69.33 -98.52 49.25
C HIS A 19 68.39 -97.69 48.36
N GLY A 20 67.49 -96.84 48.89
CA GLY A 20 66.63 -96.01 48.04
C GLY A 20 65.92 -94.87 48.74
N THR A 21 65.84 -93.71 48.06
CA THR A 21 65.28 -92.44 48.53
C THR A 21 63.77 -92.49 48.70
N THR A 22 63.29 -92.17 49.90
CA THR A 22 61.86 -92.05 50.26
C THR A 22 61.33 -90.64 49.98
N ARG A 23 61.21 -90.20 48.72
CA ARG A 23 60.41 -89.01 48.37
C ARG A 23 59.24 -89.43 47.47
N VAL A 24 58.05 -89.38 48.06
CA VAL A 24 56.77 -89.83 47.46
C VAL A 24 56.10 -88.73 46.62
N TYR A 25 56.71 -87.53 46.51
CA TYR A 25 56.11 -86.40 45.82
C TYR A 25 57.07 -85.78 44.81
N GLU A 26 57.26 -86.47 43.68
CA GLU A 26 57.51 -85.81 42.40
C GLU A 26 56.15 -85.37 41.86
N HIS A 27 55.78 -84.10 42.04
CA HIS A 27 54.57 -83.56 41.43
C HIS A 27 54.84 -83.34 39.93
N SER A 28 54.58 -84.37 39.13
CA SER A 28 54.50 -84.28 37.68
C SER A 28 53.22 -83.54 37.29
N GLY A 29 53.37 -82.22 37.14
CA GLY A 29 52.72 -81.36 36.15
C GLY A 29 51.26 -81.59 35.79
N ILE A 30 50.37 -80.82 36.41
CA ILE A 30 49.44 -79.98 35.64
C ILE A 30 49.55 -78.57 36.24
N TYR A 31 50.29 -77.70 35.58
CA TYR A 31 50.25 -76.26 35.87
C TYR A 31 48.93 -75.74 35.30
N CYS A 32 47.92 -75.55 36.14
CA CYS A 32 46.68 -74.87 35.77
C CYS A 32 46.94 -73.35 35.86
N PRO A 33 47.12 -72.63 34.73
CA PRO A 33 47.46 -71.21 34.77
C PRO A 33 46.26 -70.33 35.11
N THR A 34 45.04 -70.88 35.00
CA THR A 34 43.78 -70.16 35.21
C THR A 34 43.24 -70.47 36.60
N THR A 35 42.77 -69.42 37.26
CA THR A 35 42.08 -69.53 38.55
C THR A 35 40.59 -69.59 38.32
N GLU A 36 39.86 -70.21 39.25
CA GLU A 36 38.38 -70.23 39.24
C GLU A 36 37.78 -68.82 39.04
N TYR A 37 38.46 -67.80 39.57
CA TYR A 37 38.06 -66.40 39.40
C TYR A 37 38.09 -65.95 37.92
N SER A 38 39.15 -66.28 37.19
CA SER A 38 39.26 -65.91 35.77
C SER A 38 38.27 -66.66 34.87
N GLU A 39 37.86 -67.86 35.28
CA GLU A 39 36.90 -68.68 34.54
C GLU A 39 35.46 -68.23 34.79
N ASN A 40 35.15 -67.83 36.03
CA ASN A 40 33.79 -67.42 36.42
C ASN A 40 33.48 -65.95 36.10
N TYR A 41 34.49 -65.07 35.99
CA TYR A 41 34.31 -63.64 35.75
C TYR A 41 35.08 -63.17 34.52
N PRO A 42 34.66 -63.55 33.29
CA PRO A 42 35.21 -62.98 32.08
C PRO A 42 34.92 -61.46 32.04
N LYS A 43 35.86 -60.68 31.49
CA LYS A 43 35.62 -59.25 31.29
C LYS A 43 34.47 -59.08 30.30
N TYR A 44 33.40 -58.44 30.74
CA TYR A 44 32.29 -58.07 29.86
C TYR A 44 32.85 -57.26 28.69
N GLY A 45 32.58 -57.70 27.46
CA GLY A 45 32.99 -57.00 26.25
C GLY A 45 32.22 -55.69 26.07
N ASP A 46 32.51 -54.98 24.98
CA ASP A 46 31.84 -53.72 24.64
C ASP A 46 30.37 -53.97 24.25
N VAL A 47 29.49 -53.99 25.26
CA VAL A 47 28.04 -54.07 25.04
C VAL A 47 27.54 -52.69 24.63
N LEU A 48 27.03 -52.58 23.40
CA LEU A 48 26.42 -51.34 22.93
C LEU A 48 25.20 -51.00 23.79
N PRO A 49 25.00 -49.70 24.14
CA PRO A 49 23.79 -49.27 24.83
C PRO A 49 22.53 -49.65 24.04
N PRO A 50 21.43 -49.98 24.74
CA PRO A 50 20.16 -50.28 24.08
C PRO A 50 19.66 -49.07 23.27
N GLN A 51 19.10 -49.35 22.09
CA GLN A 51 18.52 -48.32 21.25
C GLN A 51 17.28 -47.70 21.90
N SER A 52 17.17 -46.38 21.89
CA SER A 52 16.01 -45.69 22.44
C SER A 52 14.80 -45.83 21.51
N LEU A 53 13.67 -46.31 22.04
CA LEU A 53 12.37 -46.27 21.35
C LEU A 53 11.68 -44.90 21.46
N LYS A 54 12.39 -43.88 21.93
CA LYS A 54 11.84 -42.53 22.09
C LYS A 54 11.54 -41.96 20.69
N PRO A 55 10.31 -41.50 20.42
CA PRO A 55 10.02 -40.78 19.20
C PRO A 55 10.97 -39.59 19.05
N LYS A 56 11.48 -39.38 17.83
CA LYS A 56 12.29 -38.21 17.53
C LYS A 56 11.39 -36.99 17.56
N GLN A 57 11.76 -35.97 18.32
CA GLN A 57 11.03 -34.72 18.33
C GLN A 57 11.34 -33.97 17.03
N GLU A 58 10.41 -34.04 16.08
CA GLU A 58 10.48 -33.27 14.84
C GLU A 58 9.85 -31.90 15.06
N PHE A 59 10.62 -30.83 14.83
CA PHE A 59 10.07 -29.48 14.85
C PHE A 59 9.33 -29.24 13.53
N GLN A 60 8.00 -29.29 13.58
CA GLN A 60 7.17 -28.88 12.47
C GLN A 60 6.94 -27.37 12.53
N GLY A 61 7.85 -26.62 11.91
CA GLY A 61 7.72 -25.18 11.78
C GLY A 61 6.48 -24.83 10.94
N HIS A 62 5.61 -24.00 11.50
CA HIS A 62 4.48 -23.43 10.76
C HIS A 62 5.02 -22.55 9.63
N ARG A 63 4.83 -22.98 8.38
CA ARG A 63 5.34 -22.27 7.18
C ARG A 63 4.34 -21.25 6.62
N ASP A 64 3.26 -20.99 7.34
CA ASP A 64 2.23 -20.10 6.81
C ASP A 64 2.71 -18.65 6.85
N LYS A 65 2.35 -17.93 5.80
CA LYS A 65 2.67 -16.51 5.65
C LYS A 65 1.67 -15.70 6.47
N MET A 66 2.16 -14.67 7.16
CA MET A 66 1.30 -13.69 7.81
C MET A 66 0.43 -12.97 6.78
N GLU A 67 -0.86 -12.80 7.07
CA GLU A 67 -1.74 -11.99 6.25
C GLU A 67 -1.28 -10.52 6.29
N GLY A 68 -1.00 -9.94 5.12
CA GLY A 68 -0.54 -8.55 4.97
C GLY A 68 -1.67 -7.51 4.92
N VAL A 69 -2.89 -7.91 5.29
CA VAL A 69 -4.07 -7.04 5.30
C VAL A 69 -4.18 -6.41 6.68
N THR A 70 -3.92 -5.11 6.74
CA THR A 70 -4.12 -4.32 7.97
C THR A 70 -5.57 -3.84 8.04
N THR A 71 -6.04 -3.55 9.25
CA THR A 71 -7.36 -2.90 9.47
C THR A 71 -7.52 -1.64 8.63
N PHE A 72 -6.45 -0.85 8.52
CA PHE A 72 -6.46 0.33 7.66
C PHE A 72 -6.75 -0.01 6.18
N LYS A 73 -6.11 -1.05 5.63
CA LYS A 73 -6.34 -1.48 4.25
C LYS A 73 -7.71 -2.12 4.03
N SER A 74 -8.27 -2.80 5.05
CA SER A 74 -9.61 -3.37 4.95
C SER A 74 -10.69 -2.30 5.03
N ASP A 75 -10.54 -1.35 5.95
CA ASP A 75 -11.62 -0.45 6.38
C ASP A 75 -11.65 0.84 5.55
N TYR A 76 -10.49 1.32 5.09
CA TYR A 76 -10.39 2.57 4.34
C TYR A 76 -10.22 2.28 2.84
N ARG A 77 -11.33 1.95 2.19
CA ARG A 77 -11.40 1.79 0.73
C ARG A 77 -11.98 3.04 0.07
N PRO A 78 -11.58 3.37 -1.17
CA PRO A 78 -12.22 4.43 -1.93
C PRO A 78 -13.71 4.10 -2.13
N TYR A 79 -14.59 5.04 -1.77
CA TYR A 79 -16.02 4.95 -2.05
C TYR A 79 -16.36 5.67 -3.34
N GLU A 80 -17.35 5.15 -4.08
CA GLU A 80 -17.90 5.83 -5.23
C GLU A 80 -18.67 7.08 -4.78
N VAL A 81 -18.11 8.26 -5.05
CA VAL A 81 -18.76 9.54 -4.72
C VAL A 81 -19.67 9.95 -5.88
N VAL A 82 -20.97 9.70 -5.74
CA VAL A 82 -21.97 10.20 -6.69
C VAL A 82 -22.18 11.70 -6.46
N LYS A 83 -22.21 12.48 -7.56
CA LYS A 83 -22.54 13.91 -7.47
C LYS A 83 -23.97 14.06 -6.96
N GLN A 84 -24.15 14.86 -5.91
CA GLN A 84 -25.48 15.21 -5.41
C GLN A 84 -26.29 15.89 -6.52
N THR A 85 -27.53 15.45 -6.70
CA THR A 85 -28.48 16.11 -7.59
C THR A 85 -28.77 17.50 -7.06
N ARG A 86 -28.36 18.54 -7.81
CA ARG A 86 -28.68 19.92 -7.48
C ARG A 86 -30.05 20.28 -8.04
N HIS A 87 -30.81 21.07 -7.29
CA HIS A 87 -32.05 21.65 -7.78
C HIS A 87 -31.76 22.59 -8.96
N ILE A 88 -32.40 22.36 -10.10
CA ILE A 88 -32.35 23.25 -11.27
C ILE A 88 -33.51 24.24 -11.12
N PRO A 89 -33.26 25.56 -11.04
CA PRO A 89 -34.33 26.55 -10.99
C PRO A 89 -35.24 26.44 -12.21
N GLU A 90 -36.55 26.53 -12.00
CA GLU A 90 -37.50 26.61 -13.10
C GLU A 90 -37.31 27.91 -13.89
N GLU A 91 -37.46 27.83 -15.20
CA GLU A 91 -37.41 29.00 -16.08
C GLU A 91 -38.61 29.92 -15.81
N TYR A 92 -38.35 31.23 -15.72
CA TYR A 92 -39.38 32.21 -15.42
C TYR A 92 -40.41 32.31 -16.55
N LYS A 93 -41.69 32.10 -16.21
CA LYS A 93 -42.80 32.29 -17.13
C LYS A 93 -43.49 33.64 -16.85
N PRO A 94 -43.34 34.66 -17.71
CA PRO A 94 -44.02 35.94 -17.52
C PRO A 94 -45.53 35.75 -17.55
N LYS A 95 -46.24 36.51 -16.71
CA LYS A 95 -47.71 36.50 -16.69
C LYS A 95 -48.23 37.02 -18.04
N GLN A 96 -49.19 36.31 -18.61
CA GLN A 96 -49.87 36.78 -19.82
C GLN A 96 -50.81 37.93 -19.43
N GLY A 97 -50.61 39.08 -20.05
CA GLY A 97 -51.44 40.27 -19.85
C GLY A 97 -50.98 41.40 -20.76
N LYS A 98 -51.94 42.16 -21.27
CA LYS A 98 -51.63 43.44 -21.94
C LYS A 98 -51.55 44.50 -20.86
N ILE A 99 -50.39 45.10 -20.71
CA ILE A 99 -50.22 46.29 -19.87
C ILE A 99 -50.51 47.53 -20.73
N ASP A 100 -51.21 48.51 -20.17
CA ASP A 100 -51.36 49.81 -20.83
C ASP A 100 -50.02 50.56 -20.75
N LEU A 101 -49.44 50.84 -21.91
CA LEU A 101 -48.17 51.57 -22.05
C LEU A 101 -48.41 53.09 -22.24
N GLY A 102 -49.67 53.54 -22.16
CA GLY A 102 -50.04 54.93 -22.18
C GLY A 102 -49.56 55.66 -20.93
N THR A 103 -48.68 56.65 -21.11
CA THR A 103 -48.36 57.60 -20.04
C THR A 103 -49.33 58.78 -20.12
N THR A 104 -49.67 59.38 -18.97
CA THR A 104 -50.50 60.61 -18.91
C THR A 104 -49.93 61.71 -19.81
N TYR A 105 -48.61 61.84 -19.85
CA TYR A 105 -47.93 62.80 -20.74
C TYR A 105 -48.33 62.64 -22.22
N LYS A 106 -48.42 61.42 -22.74
CA LYS A 106 -48.81 61.16 -24.13
C LYS A 106 -50.29 61.43 -24.39
N GLN A 107 -51.12 61.40 -23.35
CA GLN A 107 -52.55 61.70 -23.45
C GLN A 107 -52.80 63.21 -23.37
N ASP A 108 -52.06 63.90 -22.51
CA ASP A 108 -52.28 65.31 -22.18
C ASP A 108 -51.56 66.28 -23.13
N PHE A 109 -50.41 65.91 -23.68
CA PHE A 109 -49.57 66.79 -24.50
C PHE A 109 -49.54 66.35 -25.96
N ASN A 110 -50.60 66.65 -26.69
CA ASN A 110 -50.66 66.45 -28.13
C ASN A 110 -50.13 67.67 -28.88
N PRO A 111 -49.43 67.48 -30.02
CA PRO A 111 -49.06 68.59 -30.88
C PRO A 111 -50.32 69.22 -31.47
N PHE A 112 -50.45 70.53 -31.32
CA PHE A 112 -51.53 71.31 -31.94
C PHE A 112 -51.02 72.02 -33.19
N GLU A 113 -51.78 71.96 -34.27
CA GLU A 113 -51.52 72.76 -35.46
C GLU A 113 -51.90 74.22 -35.18
N VAL A 114 -50.90 75.11 -35.11
CA VAL A 114 -51.11 76.55 -34.94
C VAL A 114 -50.99 77.22 -36.30
N GLN A 115 -52.00 78.02 -36.66
CA GLN A 115 -51.94 78.80 -37.90
C GLN A 115 -50.88 79.91 -37.79
N PRO A 116 -50.07 80.13 -38.84
CA PRO A 116 -49.07 81.19 -38.82
C PRO A 116 -49.72 82.57 -38.70
N VAL A 117 -49.21 83.39 -37.79
CA VAL A 117 -49.70 84.77 -37.60
C VAL A 117 -49.39 85.61 -38.84
N VAL A 118 -50.42 86.24 -39.41
CA VAL A 118 -50.26 87.15 -40.54
C VAL A 118 -49.50 88.40 -40.08
N LYS A 119 -48.36 88.69 -40.70
CA LYS A 119 -47.58 89.91 -40.44
C LYS A 119 -48.31 91.11 -41.05
N VAL A 120 -48.87 91.99 -40.21
CA VAL A 120 -49.41 93.28 -40.66
C VAL A 120 -48.24 94.25 -40.87
N ARG A 121 -47.70 94.30 -42.09
CA ARG A 121 -46.73 95.35 -42.47
C ARG A 121 -47.48 96.54 -43.06
N PRO A 122 -47.12 97.79 -42.70
CA PRO A 122 -47.67 98.97 -43.36
C PRO A 122 -47.37 98.93 -44.86
N VAL A 123 -48.34 99.32 -45.68
CA VAL A 123 -48.15 99.42 -47.14
C VAL A 123 -47.10 100.49 -47.42
N GLU A 124 -45.97 100.11 -48.03
CA GLU A 124 -44.94 101.05 -48.45
C GLU A 124 -45.51 101.99 -49.53
N ARG A 125 -45.58 103.29 -49.22
CA ARG A 125 -45.97 104.31 -50.19
C ARG A 125 -44.72 104.82 -50.91
N GLN A 126 -44.49 104.37 -52.13
CA GLN A 126 -43.42 104.93 -52.97
C GLN A 126 -43.80 106.36 -53.38
N GLN A 127 -43.23 107.37 -52.72
CA GLN A 127 -43.29 108.75 -53.21
C GLN A 127 -42.27 108.94 -54.32
N VAL A 128 -42.70 108.82 -55.58
CA VAL A 128 -41.88 109.19 -56.73
C VAL A 128 -41.81 110.71 -56.83
N LYS A 129 -40.72 111.32 -56.36
CA LYS A 129 -40.46 112.75 -56.57
C LYS A 129 -40.16 112.98 -58.05
N LYS A 130 -41.10 113.58 -58.80
CA LYS A 130 -40.89 114.00 -60.19
C LYS A 130 -40.17 115.36 -60.24
N GLY A 131 -38.88 115.38 -59.89
CA GLY A 131 -38.03 116.52 -60.18
C GLY A 131 -37.51 116.41 -61.62
N LYS A 132 -37.76 117.42 -62.47
CA LYS A 132 -37.07 117.51 -63.77
C LYS A 132 -35.64 117.98 -63.53
N LEU A 133 -34.67 117.19 -63.95
CA LEU A 133 -33.25 117.56 -63.94
C LEU A 133 -32.92 118.14 -65.32
N ASP A 134 -32.97 119.47 -65.45
CA ASP A 134 -32.60 120.16 -66.68
C ASP A 134 -31.09 120.42 -66.69
N THR A 135 -30.31 119.38 -66.99
CA THR A 135 -28.87 119.53 -67.25
C THR A 135 -28.64 119.77 -68.73
N VAL A 136 -28.34 121.01 -69.12
CA VAL A 136 -27.81 121.32 -70.46
C VAL A 136 -26.30 121.09 -70.43
N PRO A 137 -25.77 120.10 -71.18
CA PRO A 137 -24.34 119.84 -71.20
C PRO A 137 -23.59 120.99 -71.90
N THR A 138 -22.41 121.34 -71.38
CA THR A 138 -21.61 122.53 -71.75
C THR A 138 -21.28 122.62 -73.25
N TYR A 139 -21.14 121.51 -73.97
CA TYR A 139 -20.85 121.54 -75.41
C TYR A 139 -22.04 122.02 -76.27
N LYS A 140 -23.27 122.00 -75.75
CA LYS A 140 -24.46 122.52 -76.44
C LYS A 140 -24.67 124.02 -76.22
N GLY A 141 -24.00 124.64 -75.24
CA GLY A 141 -24.12 126.07 -74.94
C GLY A 141 -23.21 126.98 -75.77
N ASN A 142 -22.28 126.42 -76.55
CA ASN A 142 -21.20 127.17 -77.21
C ASN A 142 -21.28 127.16 -78.76
N LEU A 143 -22.46 126.99 -79.36
CA LEU A 143 -22.67 127.21 -80.79
C LEU A 143 -23.77 128.26 -81.04
N LEU A 144 -23.31 129.51 -81.21
CA LEU A 144 -23.99 130.73 -81.69
C LEU A 144 -25.14 131.29 -80.85
#